data_AF-A0A7Y2PGP2-F1
#
_entry.id   AF-A0A7Y2PGP2-F1
#
_cell.length_a   1.000
_cell.length_b   1.000
_cell.length_c   1.000
_cell.angle_alpha   90.00
_cell.angle_beta   90.00
_cell.angle_gamma   90.00
#
_symmetry.space_group_name_H-M   'P 1'
#
loop_
_entity.id
_entity.type
_entity.pdbx_description
1 polymer ?
#
loop_
_entity_poly.entity_id
_entity_poly.type
_entity_poly.pdbx_seq_one_letter_code
_entity_poly.pdbx_strand_id
1 'polypeptide(L)'
;MAWALATTSMWVQARDYAYSDAHLHYVDFFQETAGMDALLQEMASNRIDHVMISGIPVAKKWHEDEPKRPRYYAGDDADAYWYSATDVWVAAAVNKLTAAQREHFHPFLSGFNPNDKNSAEHIQRMLDLNPGLWQGIGEVFTRHDDLTALISGDTPRANNEAMSKVYKLAGEQDLPVLLHSNITSKRERNPLYLAEIEEPLAQFPDTRFIWAHAGSSVEIHRHQTRMPFLLPELTRLLAQHRNLYVDLSWSMLTPYLLDEQGKARPEWVALVERFPERFMLGSDVVGRFDKVGQELRSFDPFLDALPESVARKVARDNFLSVLPKKR
;
A
#
# COMPACT_ATOMS: atom_id res chain seq x y z
N MET A 1 -22.54 -51.17 -20.65
CA MET A 1 -22.57 -50.13 -19.61
C MET A 1 -21.54 -49.07 -19.99
N ALA A 2 -21.98 -47.98 -20.61
CA ALA A 2 -21.12 -46.83 -20.92
C ALA A 2 -21.34 -45.78 -19.83
N TRP A 3 -20.29 -45.50 -19.05
CA TRP A 3 -20.31 -44.44 -18.05
C TRP A 3 -19.95 -43.12 -18.73
N ALA A 4 -20.93 -42.21 -18.82
CA ALA A 4 -20.71 -40.84 -19.24
C ALA A 4 -20.08 -40.06 -18.08
N LEU A 5 -18.84 -39.61 -18.27
CA LEU A 5 -18.22 -38.61 -17.41
C LEU A 5 -18.79 -37.24 -17.80
N ALA A 6 -19.69 -36.72 -16.97
CA ALA A 6 -20.14 -35.34 -17.06
C ALA A 6 -19.05 -34.44 -16.46
N THR A 7 -18.20 -33.87 -17.31
CA THR A 7 -17.32 -32.78 -16.92
C THR A 7 -18.16 -31.52 -16.77
N THR A 8 -18.51 -31.16 -15.54
CA THR A 8 -19.05 -29.83 -15.23
C THR A 8 -17.92 -28.82 -15.35
N SER A 9 -17.77 -28.22 -16.52
CA SER A 9 -16.98 -27.00 -16.68
C SER A 9 -17.71 -25.90 -15.90
N MET A 10 -17.19 -25.55 -14.72
CA MET A 10 -17.59 -24.34 -14.03
C MET A 10 -17.08 -23.17 -14.85
N TRP A 11 -17.96 -22.59 -15.67
CA TRP A 11 -17.71 -21.30 -16.28
C TRP A 11 -17.64 -20.29 -15.13
N VAL A 12 -16.43 -19.86 -14.80
CA VAL A 12 -16.21 -18.69 -13.94
C VAL A 12 -16.75 -17.51 -14.74
N GLN A 13 -17.97 -17.06 -14.43
CA GLN A 13 -18.48 -15.80 -14.94
C GLN A 13 -17.64 -14.69 -14.30
N ALA A 14 -17.02 -13.86 -15.14
CA ALA A 14 -16.39 -12.62 -14.69
C ALA A 14 -17.40 -11.82 -13.87
N ARG A 15 -17.07 -11.53 -12.62
CA ARG A 15 -17.94 -10.78 -11.72
C ARG A 15 -17.72 -9.29 -11.90
N ASP A 16 -18.78 -8.52 -11.66
CA ASP A 16 -18.70 -7.08 -11.61
C ASP A 16 -18.31 -6.62 -10.21
N TYR A 17 -17.10 -6.06 -10.08
CA TYR A 17 -16.59 -5.50 -8.82
C TYR A 17 -16.77 -3.98 -8.78
N ALA A 18 -16.86 -3.47 -7.54
CA ALA A 18 -16.57 -2.08 -7.20
C ALA A 18 -15.36 -2.11 -6.26
N TYR A 19 -14.50 -1.09 -6.34
CA TYR A 19 -13.18 -1.12 -5.71
C TYR A 19 -13.02 -0.03 -4.65
N SER A 20 -12.26 -0.36 -3.61
CA SER A 20 -11.56 0.63 -2.80
C SER A 20 -10.08 0.53 -3.14
N ASP A 21 -9.49 1.60 -3.68
CA ASP A 21 -8.05 1.70 -3.86
C ASP A 21 -7.39 2.01 -2.51
N ALA A 22 -6.75 1.03 -1.89
CA ALA A 22 -6.10 1.19 -0.60
C ALA A 22 -4.69 1.80 -0.68
N HIS A 23 -4.21 2.14 -1.88
CA HIS A 23 -2.85 2.64 -2.07
C HIS A 23 -2.74 3.54 -3.30
N LEU A 24 -2.78 4.87 -3.10
CA LEU A 24 -2.59 5.84 -4.17
C LEU A 24 -1.80 7.06 -3.69
N HIS A 25 -0.81 7.46 -4.50
CA HIS A 25 -0.02 8.66 -4.26
C HIS A 25 -0.49 9.81 -5.16
N TYR A 26 -1.06 10.85 -4.54
CA TYR A 26 -1.64 12.00 -5.23
C TYR A 26 -0.59 12.86 -5.93
N VAL A 27 0.57 13.02 -5.32
CA VAL A 27 1.71 13.74 -5.89
C VAL A 27 2.89 12.80 -6.07
N ASP A 28 3.69 13.03 -7.11
CA ASP A 28 4.87 12.21 -7.42
C ASP A 28 6.14 12.64 -6.64
N PHE A 29 7.28 12.03 -6.98
CA PHE A 29 8.59 12.37 -6.41
C PHE A 29 9.05 13.81 -6.69
N PHE A 30 8.39 14.53 -7.60
CA PHE A 30 8.60 15.96 -7.85
C PHE A 30 7.49 16.83 -7.28
N GLN A 31 6.58 16.21 -6.52
CA GLN A 31 5.42 16.84 -5.89
C GLN A 31 4.42 17.36 -6.93
N GLU A 32 4.41 16.77 -8.13
CA GLU A 32 3.50 17.08 -9.23
C GLU A 32 2.33 16.08 -9.28
N THR A 33 1.19 16.51 -9.81
CA THR A 33 -0.03 15.68 -9.90
C THR A 33 -0.80 15.93 -11.19
N ALA A 34 -1.48 14.91 -11.70
CA ALA A 34 -2.49 15.04 -12.75
C ALA A 34 -3.76 15.77 -12.26
N GLY A 35 -3.93 15.92 -10.94
CA GLY A 35 -5.01 16.68 -10.32
C GLY A 35 -6.27 15.87 -10.01
N MET A 36 -7.07 16.41 -9.10
CA MET A 36 -8.26 15.75 -8.56
C MET A 36 -9.35 15.46 -9.61
N ASP A 37 -9.51 16.32 -10.63
CA ASP A 37 -10.50 16.10 -11.69
C ASP A 37 -10.19 14.84 -12.50
N ALA A 38 -8.91 14.62 -12.81
CA ALA A 38 -8.45 13.41 -13.49
C ALA A 38 -8.70 12.16 -12.62
N LEU A 39 -8.40 12.24 -11.32
CA LEU A 39 -8.64 11.14 -10.38
C LEU A 39 -10.14 10.80 -10.27
N LEU A 40 -11.00 11.81 -10.12
CA LEU A 40 -12.45 11.62 -10.07
C LEU A 40 -13.01 11.00 -11.35
N GLN A 41 -12.50 11.41 -12.52
CA GLN A 41 -12.89 10.82 -13.80
C GLN A 41 -12.51 9.34 -13.88
N GLU A 42 -11.30 8.99 -13.46
CA GLU A 42 -10.85 7.59 -13.42
C GLU A 42 -11.66 6.78 -12.40
N MET A 43 -11.97 7.34 -11.23
CA MET A 43 -12.83 6.67 -10.26
C MET A 43 -14.21 6.33 -10.84
N ALA A 44 -14.86 7.31 -11.46
CA ALA A 44 -16.17 7.14 -12.08
C ALA A 44 -16.15 6.13 -13.24
N SER A 45 -15.11 6.18 -14.09
CA SER A 45 -15.00 5.33 -15.28
C SER A 45 -14.69 3.87 -14.93
N ASN A 46 -14.12 3.62 -13.76
CA ASN A 46 -13.58 2.32 -13.37
C ASN A 46 -14.24 1.71 -12.12
N ARG A 47 -15.36 2.26 -11.63
CA ARG A 47 -16.10 1.76 -10.44
C ARG A 47 -15.24 1.73 -9.18
N ILE A 48 -14.44 2.77 -8.98
CA ILE A 48 -13.63 2.93 -7.78
C ILE A 48 -14.43 3.83 -6.83
N ASP A 49 -14.98 3.22 -5.78
CA ASP A 49 -15.82 3.90 -4.82
C ASP A 49 -15.01 4.69 -3.80
N HIS A 50 -13.82 4.21 -3.45
CA HIS A 50 -13.02 4.79 -2.37
C HIS A 50 -11.53 4.80 -2.70
N VAL A 51 -10.82 5.81 -2.22
CA VAL A 51 -9.37 5.97 -2.43
C VAL A 51 -8.70 6.36 -1.11
N MET A 52 -7.74 5.54 -0.67
CA MET A 52 -6.66 5.96 0.22
C MET A 52 -5.79 6.95 -0.55
N ILE A 53 -5.64 8.17 -0.05
CA ILE A 53 -4.87 9.19 -0.75
C ILE A 53 -3.74 9.73 0.15
N SER A 54 -2.49 9.49 -0.25
CA SER A 54 -1.30 10.07 0.39
C SER A 54 -0.46 10.82 -0.62
N GLY A 55 0.53 11.58 -0.17
CA GLY A 55 1.58 12.07 -1.06
C GLY A 55 2.80 11.15 -1.02
N ILE A 56 3.69 11.24 -2.00
CA ILE A 56 5.02 10.64 -1.85
C ILE A 56 5.78 11.40 -0.74
N PRO A 57 6.33 10.72 0.28
CA PRO A 57 6.91 11.34 1.47
C PRO A 57 8.29 11.98 1.25
N VAL A 58 8.87 11.81 0.07
CA VAL A 58 10.19 12.31 -0.32
C VAL A 58 10.13 13.10 -1.62
N ALA A 59 11.02 14.08 -1.76
CA ALA A 59 11.21 14.82 -3.00
C ALA A 59 12.56 14.46 -3.64
N LYS A 60 12.56 14.20 -4.94
CA LYS A 60 13.76 13.93 -5.73
C LYS A 60 14.47 15.25 -6.04
N LYS A 61 15.76 15.33 -5.70
CA LYS A 61 16.61 16.47 -6.05
C LYS A 61 16.92 16.44 -7.55
N TRP A 62 16.87 17.60 -8.19
CA TRP A 62 17.54 17.81 -9.48
C TRP A 62 18.92 18.42 -9.17
N HIS A 63 19.97 17.60 -9.20
CA HIS A 63 21.32 18.05 -8.86
C HIS A 63 21.88 18.98 -9.94
N GLU A 64 22.82 19.87 -9.58
CA GLU A 64 23.53 20.73 -10.54
C GLU A 64 24.35 19.93 -11.56
N ASP A 65 24.79 18.73 -11.15
CA ASP A 65 25.60 17.83 -11.98
C ASP A 65 24.75 16.96 -12.93
N GLU A 66 23.42 16.94 -12.74
CA GLU A 66 22.54 16.15 -13.61
C GLU A 66 22.22 16.92 -14.90
N PRO A 67 22.66 16.40 -16.07
CA PRO A 67 22.59 17.14 -17.33
C PRO A 67 21.15 17.38 -17.82
N LYS A 68 20.16 16.73 -17.21
CA LYS A 68 18.73 16.92 -17.47
C LYS A 68 17.93 16.63 -16.20
N ARG A 69 16.75 17.24 -16.07
CA ARG A 69 15.81 16.90 -15.00
C ARG A 69 15.41 15.41 -15.08
N PRO A 70 15.51 14.62 -13.98
CA PRO A 70 15.05 13.25 -13.97
C PRO A 70 13.54 13.16 -14.20
N ARG A 71 13.08 12.02 -14.73
CA ARG A 71 11.64 11.75 -14.95
C ARG A 71 11.02 10.88 -13.86
N TYR A 72 11.84 10.30 -12.99
CA TYR A 72 11.46 9.43 -11.88
C TYR A 72 12.58 9.39 -10.85
N TYR A 73 12.35 8.85 -9.64
CA TYR A 73 13.37 8.85 -8.58
C TYR A 73 14.64 8.09 -8.98
N ALA A 74 14.50 7.00 -9.73
CA ALA A 74 15.61 6.18 -10.24
C ALA A 74 16.16 6.68 -11.58
N GLY A 75 15.84 7.92 -11.98
CA GLY A 75 16.26 8.49 -13.27
C GLY A 75 17.73 8.91 -13.33
N ASP A 76 18.36 9.08 -12.16
CA ASP A 76 19.76 9.46 -11.95
C ASP A 76 20.17 9.14 -10.49
N ASP A 77 21.42 9.46 -10.13
CA ASP A 77 22.02 9.16 -8.82
C ASP A 77 21.82 10.29 -7.78
N ALA A 78 21.08 11.35 -8.12
CA ALA A 78 20.85 12.45 -7.18
C ALA A 78 20.00 12.01 -5.98
N ASP A 79 20.24 12.63 -4.82
CA ASP A 79 19.50 12.26 -3.61
C ASP A 79 17.99 12.56 -3.71
N ALA A 80 17.22 11.86 -2.88
CA ALA A 80 15.89 12.27 -2.43
C ALA A 80 15.94 12.71 -0.96
N TYR A 81 15.00 13.55 -0.53
CA TYR A 81 14.94 14.03 0.85
C TYR A 81 13.51 14.03 1.39
N TRP A 82 13.35 13.80 2.70
CA TRP A 82 12.04 13.84 3.38
C TRP A 82 11.36 15.19 3.19
N TYR A 83 10.09 15.17 2.76
CA TYR A 83 9.38 16.37 2.34
C TYR A 83 7.99 16.49 2.95
N SER A 84 7.91 17.14 4.12
CA SER A 84 6.66 17.26 4.88
C SER A 84 5.56 18.09 4.23
N ALA A 85 5.89 18.96 3.27
CA ALA A 85 4.86 19.76 2.59
C ALA A 85 3.98 18.92 1.65
N THR A 86 4.33 17.67 1.34
CA THR A 86 3.50 16.72 0.58
C THR A 86 2.08 16.62 1.16
N ASP A 87 1.96 16.53 2.48
CA ASP A 87 0.69 16.41 3.19
C ASP A 87 -0.16 17.68 3.08
N VAL A 88 0.48 18.86 2.98
CA VAL A 88 -0.23 20.13 2.78
C VAL A 88 -0.89 20.16 1.41
N TRP A 89 -0.24 19.62 0.37
CA TRP A 89 -0.81 19.53 -0.97
C TRP A 89 -1.99 18.56 -1.03
N VAL A 90 -1.88 17.39 -0.38
CA VAL A 90 -2.99 16.43 -0.28
C VAL A 90 -4.17 17.04 0.48
N ALA A 91 -3.92 17.63 1.65
CA ALA A 91 -4.97 18.26 2.45
C ALA A 91 -5.67 19.39 1.68
N ALA A 92 -4.91 20.23 0.98
CA ALA A 92 -5.47 21.31 0.15
C ALA A 92 -6.33 20.78 -1.00
N ALA A 93 -5.95 19.65 -1.62
CA ALA A 93 -6.73 19.03 -2.68
C ALA A 93 -8.04 18.44 -2.15
N VAL A 94 -7.98 17.68 -1.05
CA VAL A 94 -9.15 17.04 -0.43
C VAL A 94 -10.12 18.09 0.14
N ASN A 95 -9.62 19.18 0.72
CA ASN A 95 -10.47 20.24 1.26
C ASN A 95 -11.23 21.04 0.18
N LYS A 96 -10.79 21.00 -1.08
CA LYS A 96 -11.50 21.62 -2.21
C LYS A 96 -12.66 20.76 -2.73
N LEU A 97 -12.70 19.47 -2.37
CA LEU A 97 -13.80 18.58 -2.74
C LEU A 97 -15.10 19.00 -2.07
N THR A 98 -16.21 18.76 -2.78
CA THR A 98 -17.55 18.84 -2.20
C THR A 98 -17.71 17.80 -1.09
N ALA A 99 -18.68 18.00 -0.19
CA ALA A 99 -18.95 17.06 0.89
C ALA A 99 -19.22 15.63 0.36
N ALA A 100 -20.01 15.50 -0.71
CA ALA A 100 -20.32 14.20 -1.31
C ALA A 100 -19.07 13.53 -1.89
N GLN A 101 -18.22 14.27 -2.62
CA GLN A 101 -16.97 13.72 -3.13
C GLN A 101 -16.03 13.29 -2.00
N ARG A 102 -15.92 14.10 -0.94
CA ARG A 102 -15.00 13.87 0.18
C ARG A 102 -15.26 12.55 0.91
N GLU A 103 -16.49 12.02 0.90
CA GLU A 103 -16.81 10.72 1.50
C GLU A 103 -16.06 9.54 0.86
N HIS A 104 -15.55 9.73 -0.36
CA HIS A 104 -14.83 8.73 -1.14
C HIS A 104 -13.30 8.82 -0.99
N PHE A 105 -12.78 9.81 -0.26
CA PHE A 105 -11.34 10.02 -0.09
C PHE A 105 -10.94 9.85 1.37
N HIS A 106 -9.87 9.09 1.57
CA HIS A 106 -9.37 8.67 2.88
C HIS A 106 -7.90 9.08 3.02
N PRO A 107 -7.61 10.32 3.46
CA PRO A 107 -6.26 10.87 3.44
C PRO A 107 -5.36 10.21 4.47
N PHE A 108 -4.18 9.77 4.06
CA PHE A 108 -3.13 9.30 4.97
C PHE A 108 -1.95 10.28 4.97
N LEU A 109 -1.40 10.53 6.16
CA LEU A 109 -0.29 11.45 6.38
C LEU A 109 1.04 10.72 6.20
N SER A 110 1.83 11.11 5.20
CA SER A 110 3.09 10.42 4.86
C SER A 110 4.35 11.29 5.05
N GLY A 111 4.22 12.62 5.06
CA GLY A 111 5.31 13.59 4.98
C GLY A 111 6.14 13.75 6.25
N PHE A 112 6.83 12.71 6.71
CA PHE A 112 7.73 12.80 7.85
C PHE A 112 8.95 11.89 7.69
N ASN A 113 10.01 12.17 8.47
CA ASN A 113 11.20 11.33 8.52
C ASN A 113 11.01 10.23 9.58
N PRO A 114 10.92 8.94 9.21
CA PRO A 114 10.72 7.84 10.15
C PRO A 114 11.93 7.56 11.07
N ASN A 115 13.07 8.22 10.87
CA ASN A 115 14.20 8.19 11.80
C ASN A 115 14.17 9.32 12.85
N ASP A 116 13.33 10.33 12.68
CA ASP A 116 13.24 11.44 13.62
C ASP A 116 12.22 11.15 14.72
N LYS A 117 12.67 11.12 15.98
CA LYS A 117 11.80 10.93 17.14
C LYS A 117 10.77 12.04 17.31
N ASN A 118 11.02 13.23 16.74
CA ASN A 118 10.06 14.35 16.72
C ASN A 118 8.94 14.17 15.68
N SER A 119 8.99 13.11 14.86
CA SER A 119 7.95 12.85 13.86
C SER A 119 6.60 12.57 14.48
N ALA A 120 6.54 11.98 15.67
CA ALA A 120 5.26 11.82 16.39
C ALA A 120 4.63 13.18 16.74
N GLU A 121 5.42 14.12 17.23
CA GLU A 121 4.98 15.49 17.55
C GLU A 121 4.68 16.30 16.27
N HIS A 122 5.35 16.02 15.15
CA HIS A 122 4.97 16.57 13.85
C HIS A 122 3.60 16.05 13.38
N ILE A 123 3.39 14.73 13.43
CA ILE A 123 2.12 14.10 13.07
C ILE A 123 0.99 14.65 13.94
N GLN A 124 1.18 14.76 15.27
CA GLN A 124 0.17 15.35 16.15
C GLN A 124 -0.19 16.79 15.74
N ARG A 125 0.80 17.63 15.41
CA ARG A 125 0.53 19.00 14.93
C ARG A 125 -0.27 19.01 13.62
N MET A 126 -0.04 18.05 12.73
CA MET A 126 -0.79 17.93 11.47
C MET A 126 -2.23 17.44 11.68
N LEU A 127 -2.45 16.55 12.67
CA LEU A 127 -3.79 16.16 13.12
C LEU A 127 -4.54 17.35 13.73
N ASP A 128 -3.87 18.15 14.56
CA ASP A 128 -4.44 19.35 15.18
C ASP A 128 -4.74 20.45 14.14
N LEU A 129 -3.90 20.56 13.11
CA LEU A 129 -4.08 21.53 12.03
C LEU A 129 -5.27 21.22 11.13
N ASN A 130 -5.58 19.94 10.91
CA ASN A 130 -6.72 19.49 10.11
C ASN A 130 -7.57 18.45 10.87
N PRO A 131 -8.33 18.87 11.90
CA PRO A 131 -9.09 17.93 12.72
C PRO A 131 -10.09 17.11 11.90
N GLY A 132 -10.00 15.78 12.02
CA GLY A 132 -10.89 14.84 11.33
C GLY A 132 -10.61 14.62 9.84
N LEU A 133 -9.59 15.26 9.27
CA LEU A 133 -9.20 15.06 7.87
C LEU A 133 -8.46 13.73 7.68
N TRP A 134 -7.43 13.51 8.50
CA TRP A 134 -6.52 12.37 8.37
C TRP A 134 -7.17 11.10 8.91
N GLN A 135 -7.10 10.03 8.12
CA GLN A 135 -7.69 8.73 8.43
C GLN A 135 -6.64 7.61 8.51
N GLY A 136 -5.36 7.95 8.39
CA GLY A 136 -4.26 7.01 8.57
C GLY A 136 -2.92 7.73 8.50
N ILE A 137 -1.85 6.95 8.70
CA ILE A 137 -0.46 7.39 8.57
C ILE A 137 0.20 6.54 7.49
N GLY A 138 0.91 7.16 6.57
CA GLY A 138 1.64 6.53 5.50
C GLY A 138 1.15 6.89 4.09
N GLU A 139 1.70 6.31 3.04
CA GLU A 139 2.74 5.28 3.09
C GLU A 139 4.04 5.77 3.76
N VAL A 140 4.50 5.04 4.77
CA VAL A 140 5.77 5.31 5.44
C VAL A 140 6.87 4.52 4.76
N PHE A 141 7.82 5.22 4.13
CA PHE A 141 8.95 4.58 3.48
C PHE A 141 9.99 4.08 4.50
N THR A 142 10.27 2.79 4.49
CA THR A 142 11.41 2.21 5.24
C THR A 142 12.38 1.53 4.27
N ARG A 143 12.60 0.22 4.40
CA ARG A 143 13.33 -0.57 3.39
C ARG A 143 12.52 -0.56 2.08
N HIS A 144 13.02 0.13 1.07
CA HIS A 144 12.34 0.38 -0.19
C HIS A 144 13.37 0.36 -1.33
N ASP A 145 13.89 -0.83 -1.63
CA ASP A 145 14.79 -1.05 -2.77
C ASP A 145 16.00 -0.09 -2.83
N ASP A 146 16.34 0.36 -4.04
CA ASP A 146 17.40 1.33 -4.28
C ASP A 146 17.01 2.74 -3.78
N LEU A 147 15.72 3.04 -3.59
CA LEU A 147 15.28 4.33 -3.03
C LEU A 147 15.82 4.52 -1.60
N THR A 148 15.95 3.45 -0.82
CA THR A 148 16.60 3.51 0.49
C THR A 148 18.02 4.07 0.44
N ALA A 149 18.78 3.79 -0.62
CA ALA A 149 20.14 4.30 -0.79
C ALA A 149 20.18 5.73 -1.33
N LEU A 150 19.13 6.18 -2.00
CA LEU A 150 19.01 7.54 -2.56
C LEU A 150 18.50 8.56 -1.54
N ILE A 151 17.81 8.14 -0.48
CA ILE A 151 17.29 9.08 0.53
C ILE A 151 18.43 9.58 1.43
N SER A 152 18.62 10.90 1.49
CA SER A 152 19.64 11.50 2.35
C SER A 152 19.37 11.20 3.84
N GLY A 153 20.42 10.87 4.57
CA GLY A 153 20.39 10.60 6.01
C GLY A 153 20.48 9.11 6.36
N ASP A 154 20.05 8.77 7.57
CA ASP A 154 20.09 7.38 8.04
C ASP A 154 19.05 6.52 7.32
N THR A 155 19.35 5.22 7.18
CA THR A 155 18.40 4.27 6.59
C THR A 155 17.18 4.07 7.49
N PRO A 156 15.97 4.37 7.00
CA PRO A 156 14.74 4.16 7.77
C PRO A 156 14.43 2.66 7.97
N ARG A 157 13.99 2.31 9.18
CA ARG A 157 13.64 0.94 9.58
C ARG A 157 12.27 0.92 10.24
N ALA A 158 11.46 -0.09 9.95
CA ALA A 158 10.11 -0.19 10.50
C ALA A 158 10.10 -0.42 12.03
N ASN A 159 11.17 -0.98 12.61
CA ASN A 159 11.37 -1.12 14.06
C ASN A 159 12.27 -0.02 14.68
N ASN A 160 12.43 1.13 14.02
CA ASN A 160 13.15 2.26 14.61
C ASN A 160 12.39 2.80 15.85
N GLU A 161 13.11 3.24 16.88
CA GLU A 161 12.53 3.86 18.08
C GLU A 161 11.69 5.12 17.77
N ALA A 162 12.06 5.87 16.72
CA ALA A 162 11.23 6.97 16.22
C ALA A 162 9.87 6.47 15.73
N MET A 163 9.85 5.36 14.99
CA MET A 163 8.61 4.72 14.55
C MET A 163 7.79 4.15 15.71
N SER A 164 8.42 3.64 16.77
CA SER A 164 7.71 3.23 18.00
C SER A 164 6.84 4.36 18.59
N LYS A 165 7.31 5.61 18.54
CA LYS A 165 6.51 6.78 18.96
C LYS A 165 5.33 7.04 18.01
N VAL A 166 5.55 6.90 16.71
CA VAL A 166 4.51 7.04 15.68
C VAL A 166 3.43 5.96 15.85
N TYR A 167 3.82 4.70 16.05
CA TYR A 167 2.86 3.60 16.24
C TYR A 167 2.04 3.76 17.51
N LYS A 168 2.66 4.20 18.60
CA LYS A 168 1.94 4.52 19.84
C LYS A 168 0.88 5.60 19.60
N LEU A 169 1.28 6.72 18.97
CA LEU A 169 0.36 7.81 18.62
C LEU A 169 -0.78 7.30 17.71
N ALA A 170 -0.46 6.48 16.72
CA ALA A 170 -1.44 5.90 15.80
C ALA A 170 -2.50 5.08 16.55
N GLY A 171 -2.08 4.23 17.50
CA GLY A 171 -3.01 3.47 18.35
C GLY A 171 -3.89 4.38 19.22
N GLU A 172 -3.31 5.41 19.83
CA GLU A 172 -4.05 6.39 20.65
C GLU A 172 -5.08 7.20 19.84
N GLN A 173 -4.78 7.47 18.56
CA GLN A 173 -5.66 8.25 17.66
C GLN A 173 -6.59 7.37 16.81
N ASP A 174 -6.58 6.04 16.99
CA ASP A 174 -7.31 5.07 16.16
C ASP A 174 -6.95 5.17 14.66
N LEU A 175 -5.68 5.38 14.32
CA LEU A 175 -5.18 5.51 12.94
C LEU A 175 -4.46 4.22 12.49
N PRO A 176 -4.80 3.62 11.33
CA PRO A 176 -3.95 2.61 10.70
C PRO A 176 -2.64 3.22 10.18
N VAL A 177 -1.60 2.39 10.09
CA VAL A 177 -0.29 2.76 9.56
C VAL A 177 0.05 1.91 8.33
N LEU A 178 0.15 2.53 7.16
CA LEU A 178 0.63 1.89 5.93
C LEU A 178 2.16 1.97 5.87
N LEU A 179 2.82 0.81 5.85
CA LEU A 179 4.28 0.68 5.86
C LEU A 179 4.78 0.07 4.55
N HIS A 180 5.68 0.78 3.88
CA HIS A 180 6.56 0.20 2.87
C HIS A 180 7.78 -0.37 3.56
N SER A 181 7.89 -1.70 3.61
CA SER A 181 9.05 -2.36 4.21
C SER A 181 9.36 -3.67 3.52
N ASN A 182 10.42 -3.69 2.72
CA ASN A 182 10.88 -4.90 2.07
C ASN A 182 11.27 -5.96 3.10
N ILE A 183 10.76 -7.18 2.92
CA ILE A 183 11.05 -8.33 3.79
C ILE A 183 12.51 -8.81 3.66
N THR A 184 13.18 -8.48 2.55
CA THR A 184 14.55 -8.92 2.25
C THR A 184 15.30 -7.95 1.32
N SER A 185 16.57 -8.23 1.06
CA SER A 185 17.38 -7.51 0.07
C SER A 185 17.33 -8.19 -1.30
N LYS A 186 17.78 -7.49 -2.35
CA LYS A 186 17.80 -8.03 -3.72
C LYS A 186 18.62 -9.32 -3.92
N ARG A 187 19.55 -9.64 -3.00
CA ARG A 187 20.43 -10.83 -3.11
C ARG A 187 20.08 -11.94 -2.13
N GLU A 188 19.49 -11.62 -0.99
CA GLU A 188 19.21 -12.62 0.04
C GLU A 188 18.02 -13.51 -0.33
N ARG A 189 18.10 -14.78 0.05
CA ARG A 189 17.06 -15.80 -0.21
C ARG A 189 16.29 -16.20 1.05
N ASN A 190 16.45 -15.43 2.11
CA ASN A 190 15.76 -15.54 3.40
C ASN A 190 15.06 -14.20 3.72
N PRO A 191 14.10 -14.16 4.66
CA PRO A 191 13.41 -12.93 5.05
C PRO A 191 14.31 -12.07 5.97
N LEU A 192 15.36 -11.49 5.38
CA LEU A 192 16.46 -10.82 6.08
C LEU A 192 15.98 -9.73 7.07
N TYR A 193 14.92 -9.01 6.72
CA TYR A 193 14.43 -7.85 7.47
C TYR A 193 13.11 -8.12 8.20
N LEU A 194 12.68 -9.39 8.36
CA LEU A 194 11.39 -9.75 8.94
C LEU A 194 11.15 -9.14 10.33
N ALA A 195 12.19 -9.10 11.16
CA ALA A 195 12.11 -8.52 12.50
C ALA A 195 11.70 -7.03 12.46
N GLU A 196 12.03 -6.29 11.39
CA GLU A 196 11.67 -4.87 11.29
C GLU A 196 10.15 -4.65 11.22
N ILE A 197 9.37 -5.61 10.71
CA ILE A 197 7.90 -5.55 10.72
C ILE A 197 7.27 -6.34 11.87
N GLU A 198 7.86 -7.49 12.25
CA GLU A 198 7.30 -8.37 13.28
C GLU A 198 7.39 -7.77 14.70
N GLU A 199 8.49 -7.07 15.01
CA GLU A 199 8.66 -6.46 16.32
C GLU A 199 7.58 -5.38 16.60
N PRO A 200 7.31 -4.41 15.70
CA PRO A 200 6.19 -3.48 15.87
C PRO A 200 4.82 -4.15 16.03
N LEU A 201 4.54 -5.20 15.25
CA LEU A 201 3.26 -5.92 15.34
C LEU A 201 3.03 -6.50 16.74
N ALA A 202 4.08 -7.01 17.37
CA ALA A 202 4.04 -7.53 18.74
C ALA A 202 3.96 -6.43 19.80
N GLN A 203 4.70 -5.34 19.62
CA GLN A 203 4.82 -4.25 20.60
C GLN A 203 3.60 -3.32 20.63
N PHE A 204 2.89 -3.16 19.51
CA PHE A 204 1.77 -2.24 19.36
C PHE A 204 0.48 -2.96 18.93
N PRO A 205 -0.08 -3.85 19.77
CA PRO A 205 -1.24 -4.69 19.40
C PRO A 205 -2.55 -3.91 19.16
N ASP A 206 -2.59 -2.64 19.58
CA ASP A 206 -3.73 -1.73 19.39
C ASP A 206 -3.60 -0.88 18.10
N THR A 207 -2.43 -0.88 17.47
CA THR A 207 -2.18 -0.19 16.20
C THR A 207 -2.41 -1.14 15.04
N ARG A 208 -3.20 -0.73 14.05
CA ARG A 208 -3.42 -1.48 12.80
C ARG A 208 -2.29 -1.18 11.83
N PHE A 209 -1.65 -2.22 11.31
CA PHE A 209 -0.57 -2.10 10.33
C PHE A 209 -1.05 -2.63 8.98
N ILE A 210 -0.90 -1.82 7.93
CA ILE A 210 -1.08 -2.25 6.55
C ILE A 210 0.32 -2.42 5.96
N TRP A 211 0.70 -3.63 5.61
CA TRP A 211 2.00 -3.90 5.02
C TRP A 211 1.89 -3.86 3.49
N ALA A 212 2.54 -2.86 2.89
CA ALA A 212 2.52 -2.64 1.45
C ALA A 212 3.15 -3.85 0.73
N HIS A 213 2.40 -4.41 -0.23
CA HIS A 213 2.83 -5.48 -1.12
C HIS A 213 3.46 -6.70 -0.40
N ALA A 214 3.05 -6.94 0.86
CA ALA A 214 3.64 -7.93 1.77
C ALA A 214 5.20 -7.88 1.84
N GLY A 215 5.78 -6.70 1.68
CA GLY A 215 7.23 -6.49 1.67
C GLY A 215 7.96 -7.07 0.46
N SER A 216 7.24 -7.33 -0.63
CA SER A 216 7.82 -7.70 -1.92
C SER A 216 7.97 -6.46 -2.82
N SER A 217 8.86 -6.54 -3.82
CA SER A 217 9.08 -5.42 -4.74
C SER A 217 9.51 -5.88 -6.12
N VAL A 218 9.30 -5.06 -7.15
CA VAL A 218 9.79 -5.36 -8.50
C VAL A 218 11.32 -5.43 -8.54
N GLU A 219 12.03 -4.60 -7.77
CA GLU A 219 13.49 -4.64 -7.75
C GLU A 219 14.01 -5.95 -7.14
N ILE A 220 13.39 -6.46 -6.07
CA ILE A 220 13.68 -7.81 -5.58
C ILE A 220 13.41 -8.84 -6.70
N HIS A 221 12.33 -8.69 -7.46
CA HIS A 221 11.94 -9.63 -8.52
C HIS A 221 12.78 -9.59 -9.79
N ARG A 222 13.56 -8.52 -10.02
CA ARG A 222 14.60 -8.49 -11.04
C ARG A 222 15.75 -9.47 -10.74
N HIS A 223 15.97 -9.82 -9.47
CA HIS A 223 17.07 -10.67 -9.04
C HIS A 223 16.64 -12.04 -8.49
N GLN A 224 15.38 -12.16 -8.07
CA GLN A 224 14.75 -13.42 -7.67
C GLN A 224 13.27 -13.38 -8.00
N THR A 225 12.87 -14.16 -9.01
CA THR A 225 11.51 -14.13 -9.55
C THR A 225 10.46 -14.29 -8.46
N ARG A 226 10.64 -15.22 -7.52
CA ARG A 226 9.72 -15.46 -6.40
C ARG A 226 10.49 -15.68 -5.11
N MET A 227 9.92 -15.26 -3.97
CA MET A 227 10.45 -15.56 -2.63
C MET A 227 9.67 -16.74 -2.01
N PRO A 228 10.21 -17.98 -1.97
CA PRO A 228 9.47 -19.14 -1.48
C PRO A 228 9.07 -19.05 -0.01
N PHE A 229 9.81 -18.28 0.79
CA PHE A 229 9.51 -18.05 2.20
C PHE A 229 8.36 -17.06 2.43
N LEU A 230 7.95 -16.26 1.43
CA LEU A 230 6.97 -15.19 1.64
C LEU A 230 5.62 -15.72 2.11
N LEU A 231 5.09 -16.73 1.41
CA LEU A 231 3.80 -17.34 1.77
C LEU A 231 3.79 -17.95 3.19
N PRO A 232 4.73 -18.84 3.58
CA PRO A 232 4.74 -19.39 4.92
C PRO A 232 4.95 -18.33 6.02
N GLU A 233 5.83 -17.34 5.81
CA GLU A 233 6.03 -16.26 6.79
C GLU A 233 4.79 -15.37 6.92
N LEU A 234 4.18 -14.96 5.81
CA LEU A 234 2.96 -14.17 5.86
C LEU A 234 1.81 -14.93 6.53
N THR A 235 1.67 -16.23 6.24
CA THR A 235 0.68 -17.10 6.90
C THR A 235 0.89 -17.14 8.42
N ARG A 236 2.15 -17.26 8.85
CA ARG A 236 2.52 -17.28 10.27
C ARG A 236 2.22 -15.95 10.94
N LEU A 237 2.64 -14.83 10.34
CA LEU A 237 2.41 -13.49 10.88
C LEU A 237 0.92 -13.17 11.01
N LEU A 238 0.10 -13.46 9.98
CA LEU A 238 -1.35 -13.24 10.03
C LEU A 238 -2.04 -14.08 11.12
N ALA A 239 -1.54 -15.28 11.38
CA ALA A 239 -2.07 -16.12 12.46
C ALA A 239 -1.72 -15.60 13.87
N GLN A 240 -0.58 -14.91 14.01
CA GLN A 240 -0.07 -14.45 15.30
C GLN A 240 -0.47 -13.00 15.62
N HIS A 241 -0.63 -12.16 14.60
CA HIS A 241 -0.82 -10.72 14.74
C HIS A 241 -2.16 -10.29 14.13
N ARG A 242 -3.18 -10.19 14.99
CA ARG A 242 -4.54 -9.79 14.59
C ARG A 242 -4.62 -8.41 13.93
N ASN A 243 -3.61 -7.58 14.17
CA ASN A 243 -3.46 -6.19 13.75
C ASN A 243 -2.64 -6.03 12.46
N LEU A 244 -2.19 -7.13 11.83
CA LEU A 244 -1.56 -7.11 10.51
C LEU A 244 -2.61 -7.21 9.40
N TYR A 245 -2.54 -6.28 8.45
CA TYR A 245 -3.27 -6.24 7.20
C TYR A 245 -2.27 -6.13 6.04
N VAL A 246 -2.69 -6.51 4.84
CA VAL A 246 -1.83 -6.52 3.65
C VAL A 246 -2.53 -5.75 2.54
N ASP A 247 -1.80 -4.80 1.97
CA ASP A 247 -2.14 -4.20 0.70
C ASP A 247 -1.63 -5.10 -0.44
N LEU A 248 -2.54 -5.55 -1.29
CA LEU A 248 -2.28 -6.32 -2.49
C LEU A 248 -2.20 -5.35 -3.68
N SER A 249 -0.97 -4.97 -3.98
CA SER A 249 -0.64 -4.06 -5.07
C SER A 249 0.64 -4.51 -5.76
N TRP A 250 0.87 -3.99 -6.96
CA TRP A 250 2.18 -4.05 -7.62
C TRP A 250 2.78 -5.46 -7.76
N SER A 251 3.90 -5.71 -7.08
CA SER A 251 4.70 -6.95 -7.11
C SER A 251 3.96 -8.19 -6.58
N MET A 252 2.84 -8.01 -5.86
CA MET A 252 2.05 -9.13 -5.36
C MET A 252 1.28 -9.85 -6.46
N LEU A 253 0.77 -9.13 -7.47
CA LEU A 253 -0.08 -9.74 -8.50
C LEU A 253 0.64 -10.89 -9.21
N THR A 254 1.84 -10.62 -9.71
CA THR A 254 2.69 -11.62 -10.36
C THR A 254 4.09 -11.53 -9.77
N PRO A 255 4.66 -12.65 -9.26
CA PRO A 255 4.25 -14.04 -9.53
C PRO A 255 3.50 -14.73 -8.38
N TYR A 256 2.95 -14.00 -7.41
CA TYR A 256 2.34 -14.62 -6.23
C TYR A 256 0.87 -14.95 -6.42
N LEU A 257 0.02 -13.96 -6.67
CA LEU A 257 -1.42 -14.19 -6.76
C LEU A 257 -1.79 -14.92 -8.05
N LEU A 258 -1.18 -14.52 -9.17
CA LEU A 258 -1.34 -15.14 -10.48
C LEU A 258 -0.07 -15.87 -10.91
N ASP A 259 -0.25 -16.94 -11.69
CA ASP A 259 0.82 -17.57 -12.46
C ASP A 259 1.07 -16.86 -13.80
N GLU A 260 2.06 -17.34 -14.55
CA GLU A 260 2.45 -16.77 -15.84
C GLU A 260 1.35 -16.86 -16.91
N GLN A 261 0.32 -17.69 -16.68
CA GLN A 261 -0.84 -17.83 -17.55
C GLN A 261 -2.03 -16.97 -17.07
N GLY A 262 -1.84 -16.14 -16.04
CA GLY A 262 -2.87 -15.30 -15.45
C GLY A 262 -3.87 -16.07 -14.59
N LYS A 263 -3.56 -17.31 -14.18
CA LYS A 263 -4.43 -18.13 -13.34
C LYS A 263 -4.09 -17.94 -11.86
N ALA A 264 -5.11 -17.78 -11.04
CA ALA A 264 -4.96 -17.66 -9.60
C ALA A 264 -4.26 -18.89 -8.99
N ARG A 265 -3.27 -18.62 -8.13
CA ARG A 265 -2.52 -19.67 -7.41
C ARG A 265 -3.33 -20.18 -6.21
N PRO A 266 -3.66 -21.49 -6.16
CA PRO A 266 -4.53 -22.04 -5.11
C PRO A 266 -4.03 -21.79 -3.69
N GLU A 267 -2.71 -21.79 -3.48
CA GLU A 267 -2.13 -21.57 -2.16
C GLU A 267 -2.34 -20.14 -1.63
N TRP A 268 -2.43 -19.15 -2.53
CA TRP A 268 -2.74 -17.76 -2.18
C TRP A 268 -4.24 -17.53 -2.02
N VAL A 269 -5.06 -18.18 -2.85
CA VAL A 269 -6.52 -18.20 -2.66
C VAL A 269 -6.86 -18.75 -1.27
N ALA A 270 -6.28 -19.88 -0.89
CA ALA A 270 -6.49 -20.49 0.42
C ALA A 270 -6.02 -19.60 1.59
N LEU A 271 -4.93 -18.83 1.43
CA LEU A 271 -4.49 -17.88 2.44
C LEU A 271 -5.53 -16.77 2.65
N VAL A 272 -6.01 -16.17 1.55
CA VAL A 272 -6.98 -15.07 1.60
C VAL A 272 -8.33 -15.57 2.14
N GLU A 273 -8.78 -16.77 1.77
CA GLU A 273 -9.96 -17.38 2.36
C GLU A 273 -9.84 -17.63 3.86
N ARG A 274 -8.64 -18.01 4.33
CA ARG A 274 -8.37 -18.24 5.76
C ARG A 274 -8.39 -16.94 6.57
N PHE A 275 -7.98 -15.82 5.97
CA PHE A 275 -7.95 -14.50 6.61
C PHE A 275 -8.70 -13.46 5.77
N PRO A 276 -10.03 -13.62 5.57
CA PRO A 276 -10.79 -12.91 4.54
C PRO A 276 -10.95 -11.41 4.80
N GLU A 277 -10.53 -10.94 5.97
CA GLU A 277 -10.61 -9.55 6.42
C GLU A 277 -9.25 -8.83 6.40
N ARG A 278 -8.17 -9.52 6.02
CA ARG A 278 -6.79 -9.02 6.19
C ARG A 278 -6.12 -8.56 4.90
N PHE A 279 -6.83 -8.57 3.78
CA PHE A 279 -6.30 -8.21 2.47
C PHE A 279 -7.17 -7.15 1.81
N MET A 280 -6.56 -6.17 1.16
CA MET A 280 -7.21 -5.11 0.39
C MET A 280 -6.43 -4.87 -0.90
N LEU A 281 -7.08 -4.39 -1.96
CA LEU A 281 -6.39 -4.03 -3.20
C LEU A 281 -5.85 -2.60 -3.15
N GLY A 282 -4.73 -2.37 -3.83
CA GLY A 282 -4.16 -1.06 -4.05
C GLY A 282 -3.59 -0.92 -5.46
N SER A 283 -3.66 0.27 -6.04
CA SER A 283 -3.11 0.52 -7.38
C SER A 283 -1.62 0.87 -7.37
N ASP A 284 -1.16 1.50 -6.28
CA ASP A 284 0.20 2.03 -6.11
C ASP A 284 0.62 3.00 -7.23
N VAL A 285 -0.35 3.76 -7.77
CA VAL A 285 -0.04 4.79 -8.78
C VAL A 285 0.61 6.01 -8.15
N VAL A 286 1.41 6.71 -8.93
CA VAL A 286 2.21 7.86 -8.48
C VAL A 286 1.97 9.10 -9.33
N GLY A 287 1.19 10.05 -8.79
CA GLY A 287 0.93 11.37 -9.38
C GLY A 287 0.16 11.40 -10.71
N ARG A 288 -0.08 10.23 -11.33
CA ARG A 288 -0.80 10.04 -12.59
C ARG A 288 -1.82 8.91 -12.40
N PHE A 289 -3.04 9.12 -12.88
CA PHE A 289 -4.19 8.28 -12.49
C PHE A 289 -4.77 7.45 -13.65
N ASP A 290 -4.28 7.62 -14.87
CA ASP A 290 -4.77 6.96 -16.10
C ASP A 290 -4.70 5.42 -16.06
N LYS A 291 -3.92 4.86 -15.13
CA LYS A 291 -3.77 3.41 -14.94
C LYS A 291 -4.53 2.84 -13.76
N VAL A 292 -5.08 3.64 -12.85
CA VAL A 292 -5.68 3.12 -11.59
C VAL A 292 -6.71 2.03 -11.87
N GLY A 293 -7.61 2.27 -12.83
CA GLY A 293 -8.61 1.28 -13.21
C GLY A 293 -8.03 0.02 -13.85
N GLN A 294 -6.95 0.14 -14.63
CA GLN A 294 -6.25 -1.01 -15.20
C GLN A 294 -5.58 -1.84 -14.10
N GLU A 295 -4.88 -1.19 -13.16
CA GLU A 295 -4.18 -1.87 -12.07
C GLU A 295 -5.17 -2.63 -11.18
N LEU A 296 -6.27 -2.02 -10.74
CA LEU A 296 -7.25 -2.70 -9.88
C LEU A 296 -7.95 -3.88 -10.59
N ARG A 297 -8.36 -3.71 -11.85
CA ARG A 297 -8.97 -4.81 -12.63
C ARG A 297 -8.00 -5.94 -12.95
N SER A 298 -6.70 -5.69 -12.93
CA SER A 298 -5.72 -6.76 -13.16
C SER A 298 -5.80 -7.87 -12.10
N PHE A 299 -6.41 -7.58 -10.94
CA PHE A 299 -6.67 -8.56 -9.88
C PHE A 299 -7.96 -9.37 -10.09
N ASP A 300 -8.81 -9.04 -11.07
CA ASP A 300 -10.09 -9.73 -11.31
C ASP A 300 -9.94 -11.26 -11.42
N PRO A 301 -8.94 -11.83 -12.14
CA PRO A 301 -8.76 -13.28 -12.18
C PRO A 301 -8.49 -13.91 -10.80
N PHE A 302 -7.84 -13.18 -9.89
CA PHE A 302 -7.62 -13.63 -8.52
C PHE A 302 -8.90 -13.50 -7.68
N LEU A 303 -9.63 -12.39 -7.83
CA LEU A 303 -10.91 -12.18 -7.15
C LEU A 303 -11.98 -13.19 -7.59
N ASP A 304 -12.00 -13.56 -8.86
CA ASP A 304 -12.94 -14.54 -9.43
C ASP A 304 -12.69 -15.95 -8.88
N ALA A 305 -11.45 -16.25 -8.51
CA ALA A 305 -11.06 -17.51 -7.87
C ALA A 305 -11.47 -17.60 -6.38
N LEU A 306 -11.80 -16.47 -5.74
CA LEU A 306 -12.28 -16.42 -4.37
C LEU A 306 -13.80 -16.65 -4.27
N PRO A 307 -14.30 -17.11 -3.11
CA PRO A 307 -15.72 -17.05 -2.79
C PRO A 307 -16.21 -15.61 -2.89
N GLU A 308 -17.41 -15.41 -3.44
CA GLU A 308 -17.91 -14.08 -3.77
C GLU A 308 -17.90 -13.10 -2.58
N SER A 309 -18.26 -13.57 -1.39
CA SER A 309 -18.23 -12.76 -0.17
C SER A 309 -16.81 -12.33 0.24
N VAL A 310 -15.80 -13.17 -0.01
CA VAL A 310 -14.40 -12.86 0.25
C VAL A 310 -13.86 -11.91 -0.82
N ALA A 311 -14.21 -12.14 -2.09
CA ALA A 311 -13.81 -11.27 -3.20
C ALA A 311 -14.29 -9.83 -3.00
N ARG A 312 -15.55 -9.62 -2.57
CA ARG A 312 -16.10 -8.28 -2.26
C ARG A 312 -15.37 -7.61 -1.09
N LYS A 313 -15.02 -8.38 -0.06
CA LYS A 313 -14.21 -7.91 1.07
C LYS A 313 -12.84 -7.40 0.60
N VAL A 314 -12.13 -8.20 -0.19
CA VAL A 314 -10.79 -7.85 -0.69
C VAL A 314 -10.84 -6.67 -1.66
N ALA A 315 -11.79 -6.66 -2.58
CA ALA A 315 -11.92 -5.59 -3.58
C ALA A 315 -12.28 -4.24 -2.95
N ARG A 316 -13.03 -4.21 -1.84
CA ARG A 316 -13.65 -2.99 -1.35
C ARG A 316 -13.74 -2.87 0.17
N ASP A 317 -14.42 -3.81 0.82
CA ASP A 317 -14.94 -3.57 2.18
C ASP A 317 -13.85 -3.63 3.26
N ASN A 318 -12.80 -4.42 3.06
CA ASN A 318 -11.73 -4.57 4.05
C ASN A 318 -10.97 -3.28 4.28
N PHE A 319 -10.69 -2.51 3.22
CA PHE A 319 -10.08 -1.19 3.36
C PHE A 319 -10.95 -0.28 4.24
N LEU A 320 -12.25 -0.19 3.97
CA LEU A 320 -13.15 0.64 4.78
C LEU A 320 -13.22 0.19 6.25
N SER A 321 -13.09 -1.12 6.50
CA SER A 321 -13.10 -1.67 7.85
C SER A 321 -11.83 -1.38 8.66
N VAL A 322 -10.70 -1.09 7.99
CA VAL A 322 -9.43 -0.79 8.66
C VAL A 322 -9.32 0.67 9.10
N LEU A 323 -10.15 1.54 8.54
CA LEU A 323 -10.17 2.97 8.83
C LEU A 323 -10.63 3.28 10.27
N PRO A 324 -10.37 4.49 10.77
CA PRO A 324 -10.83 4.94 12.08
C PRO A 324 -12.36 4.85 12.17
N LYS A 325 -12.87 4.56 13.37
CA LYS A 325 -14.32 4.57 13.59
C LYS A 325 -14.83 5.99 13.42
N LYS A 326 -15.93 6.17 12.67
CA LYS A 326 -16.63 7.45 12.57
C LYS A 326 -17.01 7.89 14.00
N ARG A 327 -16.49 9.05 14.42
CA ARG A 327 -16.77 9.66 15.74
C ARG A 327 -18.10 10.37 15.75
#